data_AF-A0A7S4UIP3-F1
#
_entry.id   AF-A0A7S4UIP3-F1
#
_cell.length_a   1.000
_cell.length_b   1.000
_cell.length_c   1.000
_cell.angle_alpha   90.00
_cell.angle_beta   90.00
_cell.angle_gamma   90.00
#
_symmetry.space_group_name_H-M   'P 1'
#
loop_
_entity.id
_entity.type
_entity.pdbx_description
1 polymer ?
#
loop_
_entity_poly.entity_id
_entity_poly.type
_entity_poly.pdbx_seq_one_letter_code
_entity_poly.pdbx_strand_id
1 'polypeptide(L)'
;MSSYQQRRKLKKDELKSALSTKDPYRVAAVLEIPSLSSSSSSGAGAVDRGIGKEEHLKIDNVEWGGVLGNLIEACECALEGNVIKCYEAHSSLHSSLNSVFASTPGNWLLPALHTTCRNTHTIAIAADVQHYRTTGRNDHSKLQNAVTLLQESFSKTLNDRKEYKPGAPLDENGSKKAGVLYIVNRLFAMYFRLNTLRLCKNLLRPIESRSLHEVSENKGDKVTYRYYVGRLAMFEDQYDVAEEHLDYALKHCYRGARGNKKRILNYLLPVKLLRGRLPTQYCKFYFLHKKKTLLL
;
A
#
# COMPACT_ATOMS: atom_id res chain seq x y z
N MET A 1 -10.27 18.59 -30.83
CA MET A 1 -10.61 18.01 -29.49
C MET A 1 -9.81 18.75 -28.44
N SER A 2 -10.41 19.11 -27.30
CA SER A 2 -9.64 19.69 -26.19
C SER A 2 -8.53 18.71 -25.74
N SER A 3 -7.35 19.22 -25.32
CA SER A 3 -6.26 18.41 -24.76
C SER A 3 -6.76 17.43 -23.68
N TYR A 4 -7.76 17.86 -22.92
CA TYR A 4 -8.51 17.07 -21.94
C TYR A 4 -9.18 15.82 -22.54
N GLN A 5 -9.99 16.01 -23.59
CA GLN A 5 -10.73 14.92 -24.25
C GLN A 5 -9.78 13.91 -24.89
N GLN A 6 -8.62 14.37 -25.36
CA GLN A 6 -7.60 13.51 -25.95
C GLN A 6 -6.93 12.63 -24.88
N ARG A 7 -6.54 13.19 -23.71
CA ARG A 7 -5.99 12.41 -22.60
C ARG A 7 -6.98 11.38 -22.05
N ARG A 8 -8.24 11.77 -21.89
CA ARG A 8 -9.33 10.87 -21.48
C ARG A 8 -9.49 9.69 -22.44
N LYS A 9 -9.51 9.95 -23.75
CA LYS A 9 -9.61 8.91 -24.77
C LYS A 9 -8.40 7.97 -24.73
N LEU A 10 -7.18 8.52 -24.67
CA LEU A 10 -5.94 7.73 -24.59
C LEU A 10 -5.95 6.78 -23.38
N LYS A 11 -6.28 7.29 -22.19
CA LYS A 11 -6.30 6.46 -20.96
C LYS A 11 -7.35 5.36 -21.01
N LYS A 12 -8.52 5.66 -21.60
CA LYS A 12 -9.58 4.68 -21.86
C LYS A 12 -9.11 3.58 -22.81
N ASP A 13 -8.46 3.95 -23.91
CA ASP A 13 -7.96 3.01 -24.92
C ASP A 13 -6.83 2.14 -24.35
N GLU A 14 -5.92 2.72 -23.55
CA GLU A 14 -4.87 1.99 -22.83
C GLU A 14 -5.45 0.97 -21.85
N LEU A 15 -6.40 1.38 -21.00
CA LEU A 15 -7.03 0.48 -20.03
C LEU A 15 -7.78 -0.65 -20.75
N LYS A 16 -8.54 -0.31 -21.80
CA LYS A 16 -9.27 -1.30 -22.60
C LYS A 16 -8.31 -2.29 -23.24
N SER A 17 -7.22 -1.82 -23.84
CA SER A 17 -6.20 -2.69 -24.44
C SER A 17 -5.57 -3.62 -23.40
N ALA A 18 -5.16 -3.09 -22.25
CA ALA A 18 -4.52 -3.87 -21.19
C ALA A 18 -5.45 -4.96 -20.61
N LEU A 19 -6.73 -4.62 -20.45
CA LEU A 19 -7.75 -5.57 -19.98
C LEU A 19 -8.07 -6.64 -21.04
N SER A 20 -8.13 -6.27 -22.32
CA SER A 20 -8.33 -7.25 -23.41
C SER A 20 -7.17 -8.22 -23.55
N THR A 21 -5.93 -7.78 -23.30
CA THR A 21 -4.75 -8.66 -23.30
C THR A 21 -4.58 -9.47 -22.01
N LYS A 22 -5.39 -9.19 -20.98
CA LYS A 22 -5.26 -9.76 -19.61
C LYS A 22 -3.84 -9.69 -19.06
N ASP A 23 -3.12 -8.60 -19.34
CA ASP A 23 -1.75 -8.43 -18.87
C ASP A 23 -1.77 -7.77 -17.47
N PRO A 24 -1.38 -8.50 -16.41
CA PRO A 24 -1.43 -8.01 -15.02
C PRO A 24 -0.65 -6.71 -14.81
N TYR A 25 0.52 -6.60 -15.44
CA TYR A 25 1.46 -5.51 -15.20
C TYR A 25 1.09 -4.28 -16.01
N ARG A 26 0.53 -4.45 -17.22
CA ARG A 26 0.00 -3.31 -17.99
C ARG A 26 -1.21 -2.69 -17.31
N VAL A 27 -2.12 -3.49 -16.76
CA VAL A 27 -3.26 -2.95 -15.99
C VAL A 27 -2.75 -2.18 -14.76
N ALA A 28 -1.76 -2.72 -14.05
CA ALA A 28 -1.13 -2.02 -12.93
C ALA A 28 -0.49 -0.68 -13.34
N ALA A 29 0.26 -0.66 -14.44
CA ALA A 29 0.89 0.55 -14.97
C ALA A 29 -0.14 1.63 -15.36
N VAL A 30 -1.28 1.23 -15.95
CA VAL A 30 -2.35 2.17 -16.30
C VAL A 30 -2.95 2.82 -15.05
N LEU A 31 -3.06 2.08 -13.93
CA LEU A 31 -3.58 2.58 -12.66
C LEU A 31 -2.58 3.42 -11.84
N GLU A 32 -1.35 3.64 -12.34
CA GLU A 32 -0.42 4.56 -11.69
C GLU A 32 -0.90 6.00 -11.84
N ILE A 33 -0.96 6.71 -10.70
CA ILE A 33 -1.27 8.14 -10.64
C ILE A 33 0.05 8.91 -10.84
N PRO A 34 0.07 9.96 -11.70
CA PRO A 34 1.25 10.82 -11.87
C PRO A 34 1.78 11.34 -10.53
N SER A 35 3.08 11.59 -10.45
CA SER A 35 3.67 12.25 -9.28
C SER A 35 2.97 13.59 -9.04
N LEU A 36 2.46 13.78 -7.82
CA LEU A 36 1.83 15.03 -7.39
C LEU A 36 2.81 16.18 -7.66
N SER A 37 2.51 17.02 -8.67
CA SER A 37 3.36 18.14 -9.03
C SER A 37 3.33 19.16 -7.89
N SER A 38 4.51 19.60 -7.45
CA SER A 38 4.63 20.68 -6.47
C SER A 38 4.49 22.07 -7.09
N SER A 39 4.05 22.16 -8.35
CA SER A 39 3.87 23.44 -9.03
C SER A 39 2.63 24.13 -8.47
N SER A 40 2.87 25.04 -7.53
CA SER A 40 1.97 26.11 -7.15
C SER A 40 1.72 27.02 -8.35
N SER A 41 0.89 26.59 -9.29
CA SER A 41 0.20 27.52 -10.19
C SER A 41 -1.13 27.85 -9.56
N SER A 42 -1.10 28.88 -8.70
CA SER A 42 -2.26 29.70 -8.37
C SER A 42 -2.80 30.29 -9.67
N GLY A 43 -3.80 29.62 -10.25
CA GLY A 43 -4.47 30.11 -11.44
C GLY A 43 -5.25 29.02 -12.14
N ALA A 44 -6.57 29.06 -11.98
CA ALA A 44 -7.53 29.21 -13.07
C ALA A 44 -8.78 28.36 -12.85
N GLY A 45 -9.92 29.06 -12.78
CA GLY A 45 -11.23 28.61 -13.25
C GLY A 45 -11.70 27.26 -12.74
N ALA A 46 -12.70 27.30 -11.86
CA ALA A 46 -13.69 26.23 -11.78
C ALA A 46 -14.36 26.11 -13.15
N VAL A 47 -13.75 25.36 -14.06
CA VAL A 47 -14.47 24.82 -15.22
C VAL A 47 -15.33 23.74 -14.62
N ASP A 48 -16.63 23.96 -14.64
CA ASP A 48 -17.64 22.94 -14.39
C ASP A 48 -17.43 21.79 -15.38
N ARG A 49 -16.57 20.85 -15.00
CA ARG A 49 -16.21 19.68 -15.81
C ARG A 49 -17.05 18.52 -15.30
N GLY A 50 -18.32 18.53 -15.68
CA GLY A 50 -19.28 17.43 -15.62
C GLY A 50 -18.92 16.32 -14.62
N ILE A 51 -19.26 16.56 -13.36
CA ILE A 51 -19.42 15.50 -12.36
C ILE A 51 -20.32 14.43 -12.98
N GLY A 52 -19.84 13.20 -13.11
CA GLY A 52 -20.71 12.05 -13.37
C GLY A 52 -21.06 11.74 -14.83
N LYS A 53 -20.14 11.89 -15.80
CA LYS A 53 -20.28 11.04 -17.01
C LYS A 53 -19.90 9.62 -16.63
N GLU A 54 -20.90 8.79 -16.30
CA GLU A 54 -20.75 7.34 -16.17
C GLU A 54 -19.99 6.80 -17.39
N GLU A 55 -18.74 6.41 -17.16
CA GLU A 55 -17.95 5.78 -18.21
C GLU A 55 -18.44 4.35 -18.36
N HIS A 56 -19.22 4.03 -19.39
CA HIS A 56 -19.56 2.64 -19.62
C HIS A 56 -18.35 1.92 -20.24
N LEU A 57 -17.68 1.09 -19.42
CA LEU A 57 -16.66 0.14 -19.85
C LEU A 57 -16.97 -1.21 -19.23
N LYS A 58 -17.47 -2.15 -20.02
CA LYS A 58 -17.77 -3.52 -19.59
C LYS A 58 -16.85 -4.48 -20.32
N ILE A 59 -16.13 -5.30 -19.58
CA ILE A 59 -15.21 -6.33 -20.10
C ILE A 59 -15.44 -7.61 -19.29
N ASP A 60 -15.65 -8.74 -19.97
CA ASP A 60 -15.93 -10.04 -19.35
C ASP A 60 -17.08 -9.99 -18.32
N ASN A 61 -18.15 -9.26 -18.64
CA ASN A 61 -19.29 -8.97 -17.76
C ASN A 61 -19.01 -8.15 -16.50
N VAL A 62 -17.78 -7.67 -16.31
CA VAL A 62 -17.39 -6.82 -15.19
C VAL A 62 -17.43 -5.35 -15.61
N GLU A 63 -18.03 -4.51 -14.77
CA GLU A 63 -18.15 -3.07 -15.01
C GLU A 63 -16.94 -2.32 -14.45
N TRP A 64 -16.13 -1.77 -15.36
CA TRP A 64 -14.93 -0.99 -15.09
C TRP A 64 -15.17 0.52 -15.11
N GLY A 65 -16.41 0.94 -15.31
CA GLY A 65 -16.76 2.34 -15.48
C GLY A 65 -16.37 3.24 -14.32
N GLY A 66 -16.71 2.80 -13.11
CA GLY A 66 -16.30 3.48 -11.89
C GLY A 66 -14.79 3.54 -11.72
N VAL A 67 -14.05 2.50 -12.12
CA VAL A 67 -12.58 2.51 -12.05
C VAL A 67 -12.00 3.52 -13.04
N LEU A 68 -12.47 3.50 -14.29
CA LEU A 68 -11.96 4.38 -15.35
C LEU A 68 -12.28 5.85 -15.07
N GLY A 69 -13.54 6.17 -14.74
CA GLY A 69 -13.97 7.55 -14.48
C GLY A 69 -13.17 8.18 -13.35
N ASN A 70 -13.07 7.48 -12.21
CA ASN A 70 -12.32 7.95 -11.05
C ASN A 70 -10.79 7.98 -11.31
N LEU A 71 -10.25 7.12 -12.19
CA LEU A 71 -8.83 7.15 -12.57
C LEU A 71 -8.48 8.42 -13.32
N ILE A 72 -9.32 8.78 -14.31
CA ILE A 72 -9.14 9.99 -15.10
C ILE A 72 -9.19 11.21 -14.19
N GLU A 73 -10.21 11.30 -13.33
CA GLU A 73 -10.35 12.42 -12.39
C GLU A 73 -9.18 12.51 -11.39
N ALA A 74 -8.73 11.38 -10.85
CA ALA A 74 -7.58 11.34 -9.94
C ALA A 74 -6.28 11.79 -10.63
N CYS A 75 -6.06 11.38 -11.89
CA CYS A 75 -4.89 11.80 -12.67
C CYS A 75 -4.94 13.30 -12.99
N GLU A 76 -6.12 13.83 -13.32
CA GLU A 76 -6.31 15.26 -13.59
C GLU A 76 -6.04 16.10 -12.34
N CYS A 77 -6.65 15.74 -11.22
CA CYS A 77 -6.41 16.42 -9.95
C CYS A 77 -4.94 16.35 -9.51
N ALA A 78 -4.24 15.24 -9.80
CA ALA A 78 -2.81 15.11 -9.52
C ALA A 78 -1.96 16.06 -10.36
N LEU A 79 -2.30 16.26 -11.64
CA LEU A 79 -1.61 17.19 -12.54
C LEU A 79 -1.90 18.66 -12.19
N GLU A 80 -3.11 18.95 -11.72
CA GLU A 80 -3.53 20.27 -11.24
C GLU A 80 -2.98 20.59 -9.83
N GLY A 81 -2.36 19.63 -9.14
CA GLY A 81 -1.80 19.80 -7.80
C GLY A 81 -2.86 19.80 -6.67
N ASN A 82 -4.10 19.44 -6.97
CA ASN A 82 -5.18 19.36 -5.98
C ASN A 82 -5.19 17.98 -5.30
N VAL A 83 -4.38 17.81 -4.26
CA VAL A 83 -4.18 16.51 -3.60
C VAL A 83 -5.44 16.03 -2.88
N ILE A 84 -6.26 16.93 -2.32
CA ILE A 84 -7.47 16.56 -1.59
C ILE A 84 -8.52 15.95 -2.53
N LYS A 85 -8.78 16.61 -3.68
CA LYS A 85 -9.68 16.07 -4.70
C LYS A 85 -9.10 14.82 -5.36
N CYS A 86 -7.79 14.79 -5.59
CA CYS A 86 -7.09 13.60 -6.08
C CYS A 86 -7.33 12.40 -5.16
N TYR A 87 -7.25 12.60 -3.84
CA TYR A 87 -7.57 11.54 -2.89
C TYR A 87 -9.03 11.09 -2.99
N GLU A 88 -9.99 12.02 -3.07
CA GLU A 88 -11.42 11.69 -3.14
C GLU A 88 -11.73 10.82 -4.35
N ALA A 89 -11.28 11.24 -5.54
CA ALA A 89 -11.39 10.45 -6.76
C ALA A 89 -10.67 9.10 -6.62
N HIS A 90 -9.44 9.08 -6.10
CA HIS A 90 -8.68 7.83 -5.93
C HIS A 90 -9.32 6.87 -4.90
N SER A 91 -9.98 7.38 -3.87
CA SER A 91 -10.70 6.58 -2.88
C SER A 91 -11.92 5.88 -3.51
N SER A 92 -12.67 6.60 -4.36
CA SER A 92 -13.77 6.06 -5.17
C SER A 92 -13.28 5.03 -6.20
N LEU A 93 -12.11 5.28 -6.82
CA LEU A 93 -11.43 4.30 -7.68
C LEU A 93 -11.12 3.02 -6.91
N HIS A 94 -10.54 3.14 -5.72
CA HIS A 94 -10.18 1.97 -4.90
C HIS A 94 -11.43 1.17 -4.55
N SER A 95 -12.50 1.82 -4.08
CA SER A 95 -13.76 1.14 -3.78
C SER A 95 -14.31 0.40 -5.01
N SER A 96 -14.28 1.03 -6.18
CA SER A 96 -14.71 0.43 -7.45
C SER A 96 -13.83 -0.76 -7.83
N LEU A 97 -12.51 -0.64 -7.67
CA LEU A 97 -11.56 -1.72 -7.94
C LEU A 97 -11.74 -2.89 -6.97
N ASN A 98 -12.06 -2.64 -5.71
CA ASN A 98 -12.39 -3.68 -4.74
C ASN A 98 -13.63 -4.47 -5.20
N SER A 99 -14.64 -3.82 -5.77
CA SER A 99 -15.83 -4.50 -6.32
C SER A 99 -15.50 -5.32 -7.56
N VAL A 100 -14.76 -4.74 -8.51
CA VAL A 100 -14.25 -5.44 -9.70
C VAL A 100 -13.40 -6.66 -9.30
N PHE A 101 -12.45 -6.48 -8.40
CA PHE A 101 -11.56 -7.53 -7.90
C PHE A 101 -12.32 -8.67 -7.23
N ALA A 102 -13.42 -8.40 -6.54
CA ALA A 102 -14.26 -9.45 -5.96
C ALA A 102 -14.92 -10.32 -7.03
N SER A 103 -15.43 -9.70 -8.09
CA SER A 103 -16.15 -10.36 -9.19
C SER A 103 -15.23 -11.05 -10.20
N THR A 104 -13.97 -10.62 -10.31
CA THR A 104 -13.01 -11.22 -11.23
C THR A 104 -12.41 -12.52 -10.67
N PRO A 105 -12.36 -13.62 -11.45
CA PRO A 105 -11.70 -14.85 -11.03
C PRO A 105 -10.17 -14.72 -11.05
N GLY A 106 -9.52 -15.43 -10.13
CA GLY A 106 -8.06 -15.57 -10.10
C GLY A 106 -7.30 -14.41 -9.46
N ASN A 107 -5.99 -14.43 -9.62
CA ASN A 107 -5.04 -13.54 -8.96
C ASN A 107 -4.36 -12.54 -9.91
N TRP A 108 -4.69 -12.58 -11.20
CA TRP A 108 -4.08 -11.71 -12.21
C TRP A 108 -4.27 -10.21 -11.97
N LEU A 109 -5.31 -9.79 -11.24
CA LEU A 109 -5.51 -8.38 -10.83
C LEU A 109 -4.72 -7.97 -9.57
N LEU A 110 -3.92 -8.85 -8.96
CA LEU A 110 -3.14 -8.50 -7.77
C LEU A 110 -2.17 -7.34 -7.99
N PRO A 111 -1.39 -7.24 -9.10
CA PRO A 111 -0.52 -6.10 -9.33
C PRO A 111 -1.28 -4.76 -9.41
N ALA A 112 -2.46 -4.77 -10.02
CA ALA A 112 -3.36 -3.62 -10.08
C ALA A 112 -3.84 -3.22 -8.68
N LEU A 113 -4.30 -4.18 -7.88
CA LEU A 113 -4.72 -3.95 -6.49
C LEU A 113 -3.57 -3.42 -5.62
N HIS A 114 -2.36 -3.98 -5.76
CA HIS A 114 -1.17 -3.52 -5.03
C HIS A 114 -0.82 -2.06 -5.37
N THR A 115 -0.89 -1.70 -6.66
CA THR A 115 -0.66 -0.34 -7.13
C THR A 115 -1.68 0.62 -6.54
N THR A 116 -2.96 0.25 -6.56
CA THR A 116 -4.04 1.04 -5.96
C THR A 116 -3.86 1.19 -4.45
N CYS A 117 -3.49 0.13 -3.73
CA CYS A 117 -3.18 0.20 -2.29
C CYS A 117 -2.02 1.16 -2.00
N ARG A 118 -0.95 1.10 -2.80
CA ARG A 118 0.22 2.00 -2.68
C ARG A 118 -0.17 3.46 -2.90
N ASN A 119 -0.94 3.72 -3.97
CA ASN A 119 -1.38 5.06 -4.33
C ASN A 119 -2.32 5.61 -3.24
N THR A 120 -3.28 4.81 -2.77
CA THR A 120 -4.21 5.20 -1.70
C THR A 120 -3.46 5.64 -0.45
N HIS A 121 -2.50 4.84 0.00
CA HIS A 121 -1.70 5.17 1.19
C HIS A 121 -0.89 6.47 0.97
N THR A 122 -0.23 6.62 -0.17
CA THR A 122 0.64 7.79 -0.43
C THR A 122 -0.17 9.08 -0.59
N ILE A 123 -1.27 9.02 -1.35
CA ILE A 123 -2.15 10.16 -1.61
C ILE A 123 -2.91 10.54 -0.33
N ALA A 124 -3.34 9.56 0.49
CA ALA A 124 -3.98 9.84 1.80
C ALA A 124 -3.07 10.65 2.72
N ILE A 125 -1.79 10.25 2.83
CA ILE A 125 -0.81 10.98 3.62
C ILE A 125 -0.65 12.41 3.08
N ALA A 126 -0.53 12.56 1.76
CA ALA A 126 -0.33 13.86 1.14
C ALA A 126 -1.57 14.76 1.32
N ALA A 127 -2.78 14.20 1.24
CA ALA A 127 -4.04 14.90 1.48
C ALA A 127 -4.19 15.34 2.94
N ASP A 128 -3.88 14.48 3.92
CA ASP A 128 -3.89 14.87 5.34
C ASP A 128 -2.87 15.98 5.64
N VAL A 129 -1.69 15.91 5.02
CA VAL A 129 -0.67 16.98 5.16
C VAL A 129 -1.16 18.30 4.55
N GLN A 130 -1.82 18.26 3.38
CA GLN A 130 -2.39 19.47 2.79
C GLN A 130 -3.55 20.01 3.63
N HIS A 131 -4.43 19.15 4.13
CA HIS A 131 -5.53 19.53 5.01
C HIS A 131 -5.03 20.22 6.28
N TYR A 132 -3.98 19.67 6.91
CA TYR A 132 -3.33 20.29 8.06
C TYR A 132 -2.77 21.68 7.75
N ARG A 133 -2.15 21.86 6.58
CA ARG A 133 -1.63 23.18 6.15
C ARG A 133 -2.73 24.23 5.96
N THR A 134 -3.90 23.81 5.46
CA THR A 134 -5.02 24.73 5.21
C THR A 134 -5.83 25.05 6.47
N THR A 135 -6.03 24.07 7.35
CA THR A 135 -6.96 24.19 8.49
C THR A 135 -6.29 24.27 9.86
N GLY A 136 -4.99 23.96 9.94
CA GLY A 136 -4.26 23.79 11.20
C GLY A 136 -4.66 22.53 11.99
N ARG A 137 -5.56 21.68 11.46
CA ARG A 137 -6.06 20.47 12.13
C ARG A 137 -5.64 19.22 11.37
N ASN A 138 -5.10 18.26 12.10
CA ASN A 138 -4.70 16.96 11.58
C ASN A 138 -5.54 15.86 12.25
N ASP A 139 -6.67 15.54 11.65
CA ASP A 139 -7.59 14.50 12.14
C ASP A 139 -7.25 13.11 11.57
N HIS A 140 -6.28 13.04 10.64
CA HIS A 140 -5.92 11.82 9.92
C HIS A 140 -7.11 11.14 9.21
N SER A 141 -8.17 11.90 8.89
CA SER A 141 -9.41 11.36 8.33
C SER A 141 -9.18 10.61 7.02
N LYS A 142 -8.31 11.11 6.14
CA LYS A 142 -8.01 10.51 4.85
C LYS A 142 -7.18 9.25 5.02
N LEU A 143 -6.21 9.23 5.94
CA LEU A 143 -5.46 8.01 6.26
C LEU A 143 -6.33 6.95 6.95
N GLN A 144 -7.28 7.34 7.81
CA GLN A 144 -8.24 6.41 8.42
C GLN A 144 -9.20 5.80 7.39
N ASN A 145 -9.69 6.59 6.43
CA ASN A 145 -10.49 6.04 5.33
C ASN A 145 -9.64 5.15 4.38
N ALA A 146 -8.37 5.47 4.18
CA ALA A 146 -7.48 4.57 3.43
C ALA A 146 -7.33 3.20 4.11
N VAL A 147 -7.27 3.16 5.45
CA VAL A 147 -7.26 1.91 6.21
C VAL A 147 -8.50 1.06 5.93
N THR A 148 -9.70 1.64 5.94
CA THR A 148 -10.94 0.87 5.72
C THR A 148 -10.99 0.27 4.32
N LEU A 149 -10.57 1.02 3.30
CA LEU A 149 -10.44 0.53 1.92
C LEU A 149 -9.46 -0.64 1.81
N LEU A 150 -8.28 -0.55 2.44
CA LEU A 150 -7.30 -1.63 2.41
C LEU A 150 -7.73 -2.84 3.26
N GLN A 151 -8.49 -2.65 4.34
CA GLN A 151 -9.09 -3.75 5.11
C GLN A 151 -10.09 -4.54 4.25
N GLU A 152 -10.87 -3.85 3.42
CA GLU A 152 -11.78 -4.49 2.47
C GLU A 152 -10.99 -5.29 1.42
N SER A 153 -9.93 -4.72 0.85
CA SER A 153 -9.03 -5.43 -0.07
C SER A 153 -8.44 -6.66 0.61
N PHE A 154 -7.92 -6.51 1.83
CA PHE A 154 -7.36 -7.60 2.62
C PHE A 154 -8.38 -8.73 2.82
N SER A 155 -9.62 -8.41 3.21
CA SER A 155 -10.69 -9.39 3.40
C SER A 155 -11.00 -10.15 2.10
N LYS A 156 -11.13 -9.43 0.97
CA LYS A 156 -11.40 -10.02 -0.36
C LYS A 156 -10.27 -10.91 -0.84
N THR A 157 -9.02 -10.51 -0.59
CA THR A 157 -7.82 -11.29 -0.96
C THR A 157 -7.66 -12.52 -0.07
N LEU A 158 -7.91 -12.39 1.24
CA LEU A 158 -7.77 -13.45 2.23
C LEU A 158 -8.86 -14.52 2.08
N ASN A 159 -10.10 -14.12 1.85
CA ASN A 159 -11.26 -15.03 1.81
C ASN A 159 -11.52 -15.65 0.43
N ASP A 160 -10.53 -15.60 -0.45
CA ASP A 160 -10.58 -16.32 -1.71
C ASP A 160 -10.73 -17.83 -1.46
N ARG A 161 -11.65 -18.45 -2.20
CA ARG A 161 -11.99 -19.88 -2.03
C ARG A 161 -10.93 -20.79 -2.64
N LYS A 162 -10.12 -20.28 -3.56
CA LYS A 162 -9.04 -21.07 -4.17
C LYS A 162 -7.95 -21.41 -3.17
N GLU A 163 -7.39 -22.59 -3.32
CA GLU A 163 -6.23 -23.02 -2.56
C GLU A 163 -5.02 -22.15 -2.92
N TYR A 164 -4.27 -21.72 -1.91
CA TYR A 164 -3.05 -20.95 -2.15
C TYR A 164 -1.90 -21.89 -2.48
N LYS A 165 -1.39 -21.80 -3.71
CA LYS A 165 -0.19 -22.50 -4.16
C LYS A 165 0.94 -21.47 -4.36
N PRO A 166 2.06 -21.55 -3.61
CA PRO A 166 3.26 -20.77 -3.87
C PRO A 166 3.71 -20.91 -5.32
N GLY A 167 4.12 -19.81 -5.93
CA GLY A 167 4.71 -19.82 -7.28
C GLY A 167 3.70 -20.02 -8.40
N ALA A 168 2.41 -20.11 -8.08
CA ALA A 168 1.37 -20.11 -9.09
C ALA A 168 1.44 -18.82 -9.93
N PRO A 169 1.28 -18.91 -11.25
CA PRO A 169 1.29 -17.75 -12.13
C PRO A 169 0.16 -16.77 -11.79
N LEU A 170 0.29 -15.56 -12.32
CA LEU A 170 -0.76 -14.54 -12.26
C LEU A 170 -1.77 -14.79 -13.38
N ASP A 171 -2.82 -15.56 -13.10
CA ASP A 171 -3.84 -15.94 -14.05
C ASP A 171 -5.22 -16.08 -13.38
N GLU A 172 -6.19 -16.61 -14.12
CA GLU A 172 -7.53 -16.85 -13.61
C GLU A 172 -7.60 -18.02 -12.61
N ASN A 173 -6.59 -18.89 -12.57
CA ASN A 173 -6.53 -20.10 -11.76
C ASN A 173 -5.83 -19.89 -10.42
N GLY A 174 -4.91 -18.94 -10.35
CA GLY A 174 -4.16 -18.60 -9.15
C GLY A 174 -5.04 -18.05 -8.03
N SER A 175 -4.63 -18.27 -6.78
CA SER A 175 -5.34 -17.74 -5.63
C SER A 175 -4.94 -16.30 -5.32
N LYS A 176 -5.95 -15.47 -5.02
CA LYS A 176 -5.77 -14.08 -4.58
C LYS A 176 -4.94 -14.01 -3.30
N LYS A 177 -4.92 -15.07 -2.47
CA LYS A 177 -4.14 -15.16 -1.23
C LYS A 177 -2.65 -14.81 -1.41
N ALA A 178 -2.11 -14.93 -2.63
CA ALA A 178 -0.76 -14.50 -2.96
C ALA A 178 -0.46 -13.01 -2.64
N GLY A 179 -1.48 -12.14 -2.63
CA GLY A 179 -1.33 -10.71 -2.35
C GLY A 179 -1.49 -10.30 -0.87
N VAL A 180 -1.88 -11.22 0.02
CA VAL A 180 -2.22 -10.90 1.42
C VAL A 180 -1.06 -10.22 2.14
N LEU A 181 0.16 -10.72 1.93
CA LEU A 181 1.35 -10.23 2.63
C LEU A 181 1.73 -8.80 2.21
N TYR A 182 1.50 -8.43 0.95
CA TYR A 182 1.71 -7.06 0.49
C TYR A 182 0.73 -6.10 1.15
N ILE A 183 -0.56 -6.44 1.14
CA ILE A 183 -1.64 -5.59 1.67
C ILE A 183 -1.47 -5.41 3.17
N VAL A 184 -1.20 -6.48 3.93
CA VAL A 184 -0.99 -6.39 5.38
C VAL A 184 0.21 -5.51 5.74
N ASN A 185 1.30 -5.57 4.98
CA ASN A 185 2.47 -4.73 5.21
C ASN A 185 2.15 -3.24 5.02
N ARG A 186 1.24 -2.91 4.10
CA ARG A 186 0.73 -1.54 3.92
C ARG A 186 -0.19 -1.13 5.06
N LEU A 187 -1.09 -2.01 5.49
CA LEU A 187 -1.94 -1.78 6.66
C LEU A 187 -1.12 -1.56 7.94
N PHE A 188 -0.07 -2.35 8.18
CA PHE A 188 0.85 -2.10 9.29
C PHE A 188 1.50 -0.74 9.19
N ALA A 189 2.02 -0.36 8.01
CA ALA A 189 2.61 0.96 7.85
C ALA A 189 1.64 2.09 8.24
N MET A 190 0.35 1.97 7.89
CA MET A 190 -0.69 2.93 8.25
C MET A 190 -1.03 2.90 9.74
N TYR A 191 -1.24 1.72 10.35
CA TYR A 191 -1.51 1.62 11.79
C TYR A 191 -0.37 2.12 12.66
N PHE A 192 0.87 1.84 12.29
CA PHE A 192 2.03 2.37 12.99
C PHE A 192 2.13 3.89 12.86
N ARG A 193 1.65 4.47 11.75
CA ARG A 193 1.60 5.92 11.54
C ARG A 193 0.46 6.59 12.32
N LEU A 194 -0.69 5.92 12.41
CA LEU A 194 -1.86 6.36 13.18
C LEU A 194 -1.73 6.09 14.69
N ASN A 195 -0.67 5.40 15.12
CA ASN A 195 -0.47 4.94 16.50
C ASN A 195 -1.61 4.03 17.03
N THR A 196 -2.27 3.27 16.15
CA THR A 196 -3.37 2.35 16.49
C THR A 196 -2.89 0.89 16.49
N LEU A 197 -1.78 0.62 17.18
CA LEU A 197 -1.06 -0.67 17.11
C LEU A 197 -1.90 -1.88 17.54
N ARG A 198 -2.86 -1.67 18.45
CA ARG A 198 -3.79 -2.71 18.91
C ARG A 198 -4.56 -3.38 17.76
N LEU A 199 -4.83 -2.66 16.67
CA LEU A 199 -5.56 -3.18 15.51
C LEU A 199 -4.71 -4.13 14.64
N CYS A 200 -3.38 -4.11 14.78
CA CYS A 200 -2.49 -5.01 14.06
C CYS A 200 -2.78 -6.49 14.36
N LYS A 201 -3.18 -6.80 15.59
CA LYS A 201 -3.54 -8.18 16.02
C LYS A 201 -4.66 -8.78 15.19
N ASN A 202 -5.64 -7.98 14.78
CA ASN A 202 -6.76 -8.44 13.95
C ASN A 202 -6.30 -8.88 12.56
N LEU A 203 -5.17 -8.33 12.08
CA LEU A 203 -4.58 -8.72 10.80
C LEU A 203 -3.67 -9.94 10.92
N LEU A 204 -2.99 -10.12 12.07
CA LEU A 204 -2.05 -11.22 12.28
C LEU A 204 -2.74 -12.58 12.37
N ARG A 205 -3.79 -12.68 13.20
CA ARG A 205 -4.48 -13.95 13.47
C ARG A 205 -4.82 -14.76 12.21
N PRO A 206 -5.48 -14.21 11.17
CA PRO A 206 -5.82 -14.99 9.98
C PRO A 206 -4.62 -15.34 9.08
N ILE A 207 -3.51 -14.61 9.18
CA ILE A 207 -2.28 -14.87 8.41
C ILE A 207 -1.47 -15.98 9.08
N GLU A 208 -1.41 -15.97 10.40
CA GLU A 208 -0.73 -16.97 11.22
C GLU A 208 -1.49 -18.30 11.20
N SER A 209 -2.82 -18.30 11.36
CA SER A 209 -3.62 -19.53 11.34
C SER A 209 -3.56 -20.30 10.03
N ARG A 210 -3.23 -19.62 8.93
CA ARG A 210 -3.10 -20.18 7.58
C ARG A 210 -1.65 -20.26 7.11
N SER A 211 -0.69 -19.94 7.98
CA SER A 211 0.77 -19.85 7.69
C SER A 211 1.13 -19.11 6.40
N LEU A 212 0.32 -18.12 5.99
CA LEU A 212 0.52 -17.42 4.70
C LEU A 212 1.83 -16.64 4.65
N HIS A 213 2.30 -16.18 5.81
CA HIS A 213 3.57 -15.49 5.95
C HIS A 213 4.80 -16.40 5.71
N GLU A 214 4.67 -17.71 5.93
CA GLU A 214 5.73 -18.69 5.68
C GLU A 214 5.71 -19.17 4.24
N VAL A 215 4.50 -19.38 3.71
CA VAL A 215 4.23 -19.98 2.41
C VAL A 215 4.40 -18.98 1.25
N SER A 216 4.31 -17.66 1.52
CA SER A 216 4.56 -16.62 0.51
C SER A 216 5.92 -16.78 -0.19
N GLU A 217 6.08 -16.40 -1.46
CA GLU A 217 7.39 -16.45 -2.12
C GLU A 217 8.15 -15.12 -2.07
N ASN A 218 7.43 -14.01 -1.85
CA ASN A 218 8.05 -12.69 -1.85
C ASN A 218 8.86 -12.47 -0.57
N LYS A 219 10.17 -12.70 -0.65
CA LYS A 219 11.12 -12.48 0.45
C LYS A 219 11.07 -11.05 0.99
N GLY A 220 10.84 -10.05 0.14
CA GLY A 220 10.73 -8.65 0.55
C GLY A 220 9.51 -8.40 1.45
N ASP A 221 8.37 -8.98 1.09
CA ASP A 221 7.15 -8.90 1.90
C ASP A 221 7.30 -9.68 3.22
N LYS A 222 7.96 -10.84 3.21
CA LYS A 222 8.27 -11.60 4.45
C LYS A 222 9.13 -10.81 5.43
N VAL A 223 10.21 -10.20 4.93
CA VAL A 223 11.10 -9.37 5.75
C VAL A 223 10.33 -8.19 6.35
N THR A 224 9.49 -7.54 5.56
CA THR A 224 8.67 -6.42 6.02
C THR A 224 7.63 -6.86 7.05
N TYR A 225 6.99 -8.00 6.85
CA TYR A 225 6.04 -8.59 7.79
C TYR A 225 6.72 -8.90 9.12
N ARG A 226 7.83 -9.65 9.10
CA ARG A 226 8.60 -10.00 10.30
C ARG A 226 9.11 -8.75 11.02
N TYR A 227 9.53 -7.72 10.30
CA TYR A 227 9.88 -6.43 10.90
C TYR A 227 8.72 -5.79 11.67
N TYR A 228 7.51 -5.75 11.12
CA TYR A 228 6.35 -5.18 11.81
C TYR A 228 5.88 -6.03 12.99
N VAL A 229 5.86 -7.36 12.85
CA VAL A 229 5.51 -8.28 13.95
C VAL A 229 6.49 -8.13 15.11
N GLY A 230 7.80 -8.10 14.83
CA GLY A 230 8.80 -7.93 15.87
C GLY A 230 8.69 -6.58 16.59
N ARG A 231 8.33 -5.50 15.88
CA ARG A 231 8.03 -4.21 16.50
C ARG A 231 6.76 -4.22 17.34
N LEU A 232 5.72 -4.93 16.92
CA LEU A 232 4.50 -5.08 17.70
C LEU A 232 4.79 -5.88 18.98
N ALA A 233 5.52 -6.98 18.90
CA ALA A 233 5.94 -7.78 20.05
C ALA A 233 6.76 -6.96 21.05
N MET A 234 7.66 -6.07 20.57
CA MET A 234 8.39 -5.14 21.42
C MET A 234 7.46 -4.18 22.18
N PHE A 235 6.39 -3.70 21.55
CA PHE A 235 5.40 -2.83 22.20
C PHE A 235 4.56 -3.58 23.25
N GLU A 236 4.47 -4.90 23.15
CA GLU A 236 3.74 -5.78 24.08
C GLU A 236 4.65 -6.44 25.10
N ASP A 237 5.88 -5.92 25.27
CA ASP A 237 6.92 -6.45 26.17
C ASP A 237 7.29 -7.92 25.92
N GLN A 238 6.97 -8.46 24.75
CA GLN A 238 7.34 -9.81 24.31
C GLN A 238 8.72 -9.79 23.64
N TYR A 239 9.76 -9.50 24.42
CA TYR A 239 11.13 -9.29 23.92
C TYR A 239 11.73 -10.53 23.25
N ASP A 240 11.35 -11.74 23.67
CA ASP A 240 11.79 -12.98 23.04
C ASP A 240 11.32 -13.09 21.60
N VAL A 241 10.02 -12.92 21.39
CA VAL A 241 9.35 -12.94 20.09
C VAL A 241 9.85 -11.78 19.22
N ALA A 242 10.00 -10.60 19.82
CA ALA A 242 10.53 -9.43 19.13
C ALA A 242 11.93 -9.70 18.55
N GLU A 243 12.84 -10.30 19.34
CA GLU A 243 14.18 -10.62 18.87
C GLU A 243 14.16 -11.61 17.72
N GLU A 244 13.39 -12.71 17.83
CA GLU A 244 13.30 -13.74 16.80
C GLU A 244 12.88 -13.16 15.45
N HIS A 245 11.79 -12.38 15.44
CA HIS A 245 11.25 -11.78 14.23
C HIS A 245 12.19 -10.72 13.62
N LEU A 246 12.81 -9.89 14.46
CA LEU A 246 13.74 -8.85 14.00
C LEU A 246 15.08 -9.44 13.53
N ASP A 247 15.58 -10.51 14.16
CA ASP A 247 16.76 -11.24 13.70
C ASP A 247 16.49 -11.89 12.34
N TYR A 248 15.33 -12.54 12.18
CA TYR A 248 14.92 -13.08 10.89
C TYR A 248 14.89 -11.99 9.82
N ALA A 249 14.24 -10.86 10.11
CA ALA A 249 14.14 -9.73 9.18
C ALA A 249 15.53 -9.20 8.79
N LEU A 250 16.46 -9.08 9.74
CA LEU A 250 17.81 -8.60 9.47
C LEU A 250 18.60 -9.58 8.59
N LYS A 251 18.56 -10.88 8.91
CA LYS A 251 19.27 -11.95 8.18
C LYS A 251 18.81 -12.07 6.73
N HIS A 252 17.50 -11.92 6.49
CA HIS A 252 16.90 -12.07 5.17
C HIS A 252 16.76 -10.74 4.41
N CYS A 253 17.14 -9.62 5.01
CA CYS A 253 17.13 -8.33 4.34
C CYS A 253 18.16 -8.30 3.20
N TYR A 254 17.77 -7.77 2.05
CA TYR A 254 18.64 -7.64 0.88
C TYR A 254 19.97 -6.95 1.23
N ARG A 255 21.08 -7.48 0.72
CA ARG A 255 22.43 -7.07 1.13
C ARG A 255 22.69 -5.58 0.89
N GLY A 256 22.21 -5.04 -0.23
CA GLY A 256 22.33 -3.62 -0.60
C GLY A 256 21.32 -2.68 0.08
N ALA A 257 20.30 -3.20 0.77
CA ALA A 257 19.25 -2.39 1.39
C ALA A 257 19.68 -1.80 2.75
N ARG A 258 20.76 -0.99 2.76
CA ARG A 258 21.36 -0.41 3.97
C ARG A 258 20.35 0.36 4.83
N GLY A 259 19.43 1.11 4.21
CA GLY A 259 18.37 1.83 4.92
C GLY A 259 17.41 0.91 5.68
N ASN A 260 17.01 -0.21 5.08
CA ASN A 260 16.12 -1.17 5.72
C ASN A 260 16.83 -1.90 6.87
N LYS A 261 18.08 -2.30 6.67
CA LYS A 261 18.91 -2.88 7.75
C LYS A 261 19.06 -1.93 8.93
N LYS A 262 19.32 -0.64 8.66
CA LYS A 262 19.38 0.40 9.71
C LYS A 262 18.05 0.50 10.47
N ARG A 263 16.91 0.45 9.79
CA ARG A 263 15.59 0.46 10.43
C ARG A 263 15.38 -0.75 11.33
N ILE A 264 15.72 -1.96 10.86
CA ILE A 264 15.61 -3.19 11.66
C ILE A 264 16.51 -3.12 12.90
N LEU A 265 17.78 -2.72 12.72
CA LEU A 265 18.75 -2.61 13.81
C LEU A 265 18.35 -1.60 14.90
N ASN A 266 17.64 -0.53 14.53
CA ASN A 266 17.16 0.45 15.52
C ASN A 266 16.22 -0.17 16.58
N TYR A 267 15.50 -1.24 16.23
CA TYR A 267 14.61 -1.95 17.16
C TYR A 267 15.28 -3.19 17.73
N LEU A 268 16.04 -3.92 16.91
CA LEU A 268 16.72 -5.14 17.35
C LEU A 268 17.76 -4.88 18.45
N LEU A 269 18.54 -3.80 18.33
CA LEU A 269 19.60 -3.51 19.30
C LEU A 269 19.06 -3.25 20.72
N PRO A 270 18.06 -2.36 20.93
CA PRO A 270 17.41 -2.23 22.24
C PRO A 270 16.87 -3.55 22.78
N VAL A 271 16.21 -4.37 21.95
CA VAL A 271 15.67 -5.67 22.37
C VAL A 271 16.79 -6.59 22.85
N LYS A 272 17.90 -6.71 22.11
CA LYS A 272 19.05 -7.53 22.53
C LYS A 272 19.68 -7.01 23.82
N LEU A 273 19.81 -5.70 23.99
CA LEU A 273 20.34 -5.08 25.20
C LEU A 273 19.46 -5.36 26.42
N LEU A 274 18.14 -5.21 26.29
CA LEU A 274 17.17 -5.52 27.36
C LEU A 274 17.26 -7.00 27.78
N ARG A 275 17.60 -7.88 26.84
CA ARG A 275 17.84 -9.31 27.08
C ARG A 275 19.27 -9.64 27.55
N GLY A 276 20.08 -8.64 27.88
CA GLY A 276 21.46 -8.84 28.36
C GLY A 276 22.46 -9.28 27.28
N ARG A 277 22.09 -9.22 25.99
CA ARG A 277 22.98 -9.56 24.87
C ARG A 277 23.70 -8.30 24.38
N LEU A 278 25.01 -8.22 24.64
CA LEU A 278 25.83 -7.08 24.21
C LEU A 278 26.11 -7.14 22.70
N PRO A 279 25.98 -6.02 21.97
CA PRO A 279 26.40 -5.95 20.58
C PRO A 279 27.92 -6.16 20.46
N THR A 280 28.35 -6.98 19.50
CA THR A 280 29.77 -7.11 19.12
C THR A 280 30.34 -5.74 18.71
N GLN A 281 31.67 -5.57 18.78
CA GLN A 281 32.34 -4.28 18.58
C GLN A 281 31.91 -3.54 17.28
N TYR A 282 31.57 -4.28 16.22
CA TYR A 282 31.06 -3.74 14.96
C TYR A 282 29.72 -2.98 15.10
N CYS A 283 28.84 -3.41 16.01
CA CYS A 283 27.57 -2.75 16.28
C CYS A 283 27.71 -1.53 17.21
N LYS A 284 28.77 -1.45 18.02
CA LYS A 284 29.02 -0.31 18.92
C LYS A 284 29.27 0.99 18.15
N PHE A 285 29.98 0.94 17.01
CA PHE A 285 30.19 2.10 16.15
C PHE A 285 28.88 2.73 15.64
N TYR A 286 27.88 1.91 15.32
CA TYR A 286 26.56 2.38 14.89
C TYR A 286 25.80 3.13 16.00
N PHE A 287 26.01 2.75 17.27
CA PHE A 287 25.32 3.33 18.43
C PHE A 287 25.96 4.66 18.86
N LEU A 288 27.30 4.74 18.84
CA LEU A 288 28.04 5.94 19.24
C LEU A 288 27.78 7.14 18.34
N HIS A 289 27.59 6.93 17.03
CA HIS A 289 27.26 8.04 16.12
C HIS A 289 25.83 8.58 16.30
N LYS A 290 24.87 7.78 16.80
CA LYS A 290 23.50 8.24 17.04
C LYS A 290 23.33 9.04 18.33
N LYS A 291 24.09 8.72 19.39
CA LYS A 291 24.01 9.49 20.65
C LYS A 291 24.50 10.95 20.48
N LYS A 292 25.40 11.22 19.53
CA LYS A 292 25.84 12.60 19.23
C LYS A 292 24.77 13.47 18.56
N THR A 293 23.69 12.90 18.01
CA THR A 293 22.64 13.65 17.31
C THR A 293 21.35 13.83 18.15
N LEU A 294 21.30 13.27 19.35
CA LEU A 294 20.15 13.36 20.28
C LEU A 294 20.49 14.14 21.56
N LEU A 295 21.68 14.75 21.63
CA LEU A 295 22.18 15.54 22.76
C LEU A 295 22.68 16.94 22.36
N LEU A 296 22.18 17.47 21.23
CA LEU A 296 22.24 18.87 20.84
C LEU A 296 20.84 19.30 20.41
#